data_AF-A0A6G0R1W7-F1
#
_entry.id   AF-A0A6G0R1W7-F1
#
_cell.length_a   1.000
_cell.length_b   1.000
_cell.length_c   1.000
_cell.angle_alpha   90.00
_cell.angle_beta   90.00
_cell.angle_gamma   90.00
#
_symmetry.space_group_name_H-M   'P 1'
#
loop_
_entity.id
_entity.type
_entity.pdbx_description
1 polymer ?
#
loop_
_entity_poly.entity_id
_entity_poly.type
_entity_poly.pdbx_seq_one_letter_code
_entity_poly.pdbx_strand_id
1 'polypeptide(L)'
;MKTFAASAVIAMTLAVTTAGSDSRIHLRMMTSEIEELSPPVVGEWGQCKWIDKQEECEYGLECVVSNDWYGQCLKSVADTWGQCGGDGWTLLCKAGNKCEKKDDWYSQCVPSPDADTKVGEWGQCAWQGYTAACEDNLKCVYSDNSWFGFCVKKQADAYGQCGGYGWSTDCVAGSVCEDQGEAYYQCIPSNDGGSVQEWNQCKWIDSQVNCADGLQCAVLNDWYGQCVKMVADAWGQCGGTNWSGACTDGNTCVKRDDSYSQCVPN
;
A
#
# COMPACT_ATOMS: atom_id res chain seq x y z
N MET A 1 0.21 -30.68 -71.07
CA MET A 1 1.32 -31.61 -71.30
C MET A 1 1.49 -32.46 -70.05
N LYS A 2 1.12 -33.75 -70.13
CA LYS A 2 1.50 -34.80 -69.17
C LYS A 2 2.76 -35.48 -69.69
N THR A 3 3.40 -36.26 -68.81
CA THR A 3 4.50 -37.23 -69.01
C THR A 3 5.91 -36.64 -68.86
N PHE A 4 6.88 -37.28 -68.21
CA PHE A 4 6.98 -38.36 -67.21
C PHE A 4 8.45 -38.35 -66.73
N ALA A 5 8.69 -38.75 -65.48
CA ALA A 5 9.85 -39.50 -64.95
C ALA A 5 11.30 -39.03 -65.24
N ALA A 6 12.10 -38.96 -64.17
CA ALA A 6 13.17 -39.94 -63.98
C ALA A 6 13.74 -39.87 -62.55
N SER A 7 13.36 -40.86 -61.75
CA SER A 7 14.04 -41.25 -60.53
C SER A 7 15.48 -41.65 -60.82
N ALA A 8 16.43 -41.22 -59.99
CA ALA A 8 17.71 -41.89 -59.83
C ALA A 8 17.78 -42.45 -58.40
N VAL A 9 17.22 -43.65 -58.23
CA VAL A 9 17.47 -44.51 -57.07
C VAL A 9 18.79 -45.21 -57.35
N ILE A 10 19.88 -44.76 -56.73
CA ILE A 10 21.09 -45.57 -56.62
C ILE A 10 20.90 -46.40 -55.35
N ALA A 11 20.34 -47.59 -55.54
CA ALA A 11 20.46 -48.68 -54.58
C ALA A 11 21.90 -49.19 -54.65
N MET A 12 22.71 -48.83 -53.66
CA MET A 12 23.89 -49.62 -53.32
C MET A 12 23.54 -50.51 -52.14
N THR A 13 23.08 -51.71 -52.49
CA THR A 13 23.12 -52.88 -51.63
C THR A 13 24.58 -53.19 -51.32
N LEU A 14 25.00 -52.92 -50.09
CA LEU A 14 26.20 -53.51 -49.50
C LEU A 14 25.79 -54.27 -48.24
N ALA A 15 25.95 -55.58 -48.39
CA ALA A 15 25.80 -56.69 -47.48
C ALA A 15 25.87 -56.34 -45.97
N VAL A 16 24.80 -56.68 -45.26
CA VAL A 16 24.87 -56.99 -43.84
C VAL A 16 25.56 -58.34 -43.70
N THR A 17 26.79 -58.34 -43.17
CA THR A 17 27.39 -59.51 -42.53
C THR A 17 27.86 -59.10 -41.14
N THR A 18 27.36 -59.85 -40.16
CA THR A 18 27.24 -59.56 -38.73
C THR A 18 28.53 -59.74 -37.94
N ALA A 19 28.87 -58.78 -37.05
CA ALA A 19 29.46 -59.05 -35.74
C ALA A 19 29.44 -57.81 -34.82
N GLY A 20 28.67 -57.88 -33.72
CA GLY A 20 28.90 -57.15 -32.45
C GLY A 20 28.36 -55.72 -32.31
N SER A 21 27.22 -55.58 -31.63
CA SER A 21 26.70 -54.33 -31.05
C SER A 21 27.67 -53.73 -30.02
N ASP A 22 28.07 -52.46 -29.98
CA ASP A 22 27.69 -51.28 -30.78
C ASP A 22 28.86 -50.28 -30.73
N SER A 23 29.33 -49.81 -31.89
CA SER A 23 30.28 -48.69 -32.00
C SER A 23 29.70 -47.49 -32.75
N ARG A 24 30.20 -46.32 -32.33
CA ARG A 24 29.75 -44.93 -32.49
C ARG A 24 29.81 -44.37 -33.92
N ILE A 25 28.78 -43.65 -34.34
CA ILE A 25 28.86 -42.51 -35.29
C ILE A 25 27.87 -41.42 -34.83
N HIS A 26 28.37 -40.22 -34.57
CA HIS A 26 27.54 -39.05 -34.27
C HIS A 26 27.06 -38.41 -35.58
N LEU A 27 25.79 -38.59 -35.95
CA LEU A 27 25.13 -37.70 -36.92
C LEU A 27 24.66 -36.43 -36.20
N ARG A 28 25.27 -35.27 -36.51
CA ARG A 28 24.71 -33.96 -36.16
C ARG A 28 23.62 -33.61 -37.17
N MET A 29 22.37 -33.64 -36.73
CA MET A 29 21.25 -33.01 -37.43
C MET A 29 21.10 -31.61 -36.84
N MET A 30 21.32 -30.55 -37.64
CA MET A 30 21.03 -29.19 -37.21
C MET A 30 19.52 -28.97 -37.26
N THR A 31 18.87 -28.96 -36.10
CA THR A 31 17.57 -28.33 -35.92
C THR A 31 17.82 -26.98 -35.23
N SER A 32 17.51 -25.90 -35.93
CA SER A 32 17.78 -24.52 -35.53
C SER A 32 16.67 -23.92 -34.67
N GLU A 33 16.22 -24.63 -33.64
CA GLU A 33 15.31 -24.10 -32.63
C GLU A 33 15.71 -24.70 -31.27
N ILE A 34 16.73 -24.11 -30.65
CA ILE A 34 16.88 -24.17 -29.20
C ILE A 34 15.90 -23.12 -28.69
N GLU A 35 14.63 -23.50 -28.51
CA GLU A 35 13.88 -22.90 -27.41
C GLU A 35 14.68 -23.23 -26.16
N GLU A 36 15.22 -22.22 -25.48
CA GLU A 36 15.47 -22.35 -24.06
C GLU A 36 14.10 -22.64 -23.42
N LEU A 37 13.80 -23.93 -23.23
CA LEU A 37 12.72 -24.38 -22.39
C LEU A 37 12.99 -23.79 -21.01
N SER A 38 12.36 -22.65 -20.71
CA SER A 38 12.19 -22.17 -19.36
C SER A 38 11.79 -23.38 -18.51
N PRO A 39 12.48 -23.67 -17.39
CA PRO A 39 12.06 -24.77 -16.53
C PRO A 39 10.57 -24.61 -16.20
N PRO A 40 9.81 -25.72 -16.11
CA PRO A 40 8.39 -25.65 -15.84
C PRO A 40 8.17 -25.01 -14.47
N VAL A 41 7.74 -23.76 -14.47
CA VAL A 41 7.35 -23.05 -13.24
C VAL A 41 6.09 -23.69 -12.68
N VAL A 42 6.11 -23.98 -11.38
CA VAL A 42 5.00 -24.64 -10.69
C VAL A 42 4.00 -23.57 -10.27
N GLY A 43 2.78 -23.69 -10.79
CA GLY A 43 1.66 -22.80 -10.45
C GLY A 43 1.16 -23.00 -9.01
N GLU A 44 0.25 -22.12 -8.59
CA GLU A 44 -0.35 -22.15 -7.24
C GLU A 44 -0.96 -23.53 -6.93
N TRP A 45 -0.71 -24.03 -5.73
CA TRP A 45 -1.07 -25.37 -5.26
C TRP A 45 -0.28 -26.53 -5.90
N GLY A 46 0.63 -26.27 -6.84
CA GLY A 46 1.50 -27.30 -7.39
C GLY A 46 2.59 -27.75 -6.41
N GLN A 47 2.98 -29.03 -6.47
CA GLN A 47 4.08 -29.54 -5.66
C GLN A 47 5.41 -28.98 -6.17
N CYS A 48 6.19 -28.38 -5.28
CA CYS A 48 7.49 -27.76 -5.59
C CYS A 48 8.67 -28.52 -5.00
N LYS A 49 8.46 -29.50 -4.10
CA LYS A 49 9.55 -30.25 -3.46
C LYS A 49 9.28 -31.75 -3.44
N TRP A 50 10.36 -32.50 -3.71
CA TRP A 50 10.56 -33.93 -3.54
C TRP A 50 11.89 -34.15 -2.77
N ILE A 51 12.26 -35.41 -2.49
CA ILE A 51 13.47 -35.73 -1.72
C ILE A 51 14.77 -35.21 -2.35
N ASP A 52 14.85 -35.26 -3.67
CA ASP A 52 16.04 -35.01 -4.48
C ASP A 52 15.88 -33.81 -5.43
N LYS A 53 14.74 -33.12 -5.34
CA LYS A 53 14.36 -32.11 -6.31
C LYS A 53 13.51 -31.00 -5.68
N GLN A 54 13.79 -29.76 -6.06
CA GLN A 54 12.93 -28.62 -5.79
C GLN A 54 12.77 -27.82 -7.09
N GLU A 55 11.53 -27.50 -7.44
CA GLU A 55 11.17 -26.69 -8.60
C GLU A 55 10.88 -25.25 -8.18
N GLU A 56 11.09 -24.32 -9.10
CA GLU A 56 10.73 -22.92 -8.91
C GLU A 56 9.23 -22.71 -9.07
N CYS A 57 8.67 -21.86 -8.22
CA CYS A 57 7.28 -21.45 -8.30
C CYS A 57 7.10 -20.29 -9.28
N GLU A 58 5.89 -20.13 -9.82
CA GLU A 58 5.53 -18.93 -10.59
C GLU A 58 5.77 -17.64 -9.77
N TYR A 59 5.98 -16.53 -10.48
CA TYR A 59 6.26 -15.24 -9.84
C TYR A 59 5.20 -14.86 -8.81
N GLY A 60 5.66 -14.52 -7.59
CA GLY A 60 4.78 -14.17 -6.46
C GLY A 60 4.36 -15.35 -5.58
N LEU A 61 4.81 -16.57 -5.90
CA LEU A 61 4.64 -17.77 -5.08
C LEU A 61 5.97 -18.17 -4.44
N GLU A 62 5.89 -18.79 -3.28
CA GLU A 62 7.01 -19.38 -2.55
C GLU A 62 6.77 -20.87 -2.35
N CYS A 63 7.86 -21.65 -2.42
CA CYS A 63 7.81 -23.07 -2.15
C CYS A 63 7.75 -23.30 -0.63
N VAL A 64 6.55 -23.51 -0.11
CA VAL A 64 6.31 -23.80 1.30
C VAL A 64 6.60 -25.28 1.54
N VAL A 65 7.76 -25.55 2.14
CA VAL A 65 8.23 -26.91 2.44
C VAL A 65 7.58 -27.43 3.71
N SER A 66 6.81 -28.52 3.60
CA SER A 66 6.21 -29.20 4.75
C SER A 66 7.16 -30.27 5.33
N ASN A 67 7.82 -31.03 4.45
CA ASN A 67 8.79 -32.06 4.84
C ASN A 67 9.76 -32.36 3.68
N ASP A 68 10.68 -33.31 3.87
CA ASP A 68 11.69 -33.67 2.88
C ASP A 68 11.10 -34.16 1.55
N TRP A 69 9.88 -34.70 1.55
CA TRP A 69 9.23 -35.30 0.38
C TRP A 69 8.19 -34.40 -0.28
N TYR A 70 7.79 -33.32 0.39
CA TYR A 70 6.65 -32.52 -0.02
C TYR A 70 6.81 -31.05 0.35
N GLY A 71 6.55 -30.21 -0.65
CA GLY A 71 6.37 -28.77 -0.52
C GLY A 71 5.47 -28.29 -1.64
N GLN A 72 4.80 -27.16 -1.43
CA GLN A 72 3.79 -26.65 -2.34
C GLN A 72 4.03 -25.17 -2.66
N CYS A 73 3.83 -24.77 -3.91
CA CYS A 73 3.86 -23.38 -4.31
C CYS A 73 2.61 -22.66 -3.80
N LEU A 74 2.80 -21.77 -2.83
CA LEU A 74 1.74 -20.97 -2.22
C LEU A 74 2.13 -19.50 -2.24
N LYS A 75 1.15 -18.60 -2.10
CA LYS A 75 1.44 -17.18 -1.93
C LYS A 75 2.19 -16.98 -0.60
N SER A 76 3.21 -16.12 -0.60
CA SER A 76 3.90 -15.74 0.65
C SER A 76 2.98 -15.00 1.63
N VAL A 77 1.92 -14.38 1.10
CA VAL A 77 0.84 -13.73 1.84
C VAL A 77 -0.50 -14.22 1.32
N ALA A 78 -1.28 -14.88 2.16
CA ALA A 78 -2.62 -15.35 1.81
C ALA A 78 -3.63 -14.19 1.78
N ASP A 79 -4.49 -14.20 0.75
CA ASP A 79 -5.58 -13.23 0.62
C ASP A 79 -6.64 -13.42 1.71
N THR A 80 -7.48 -12.40 1.92
CA THR A 80 -8.68 -12.53 2.75
C THR A 80 -9.51 -13.73 2.29
N TRP A 81 -9.90 -14.58 3.24
CA TRP A 81 -10.59 -15.86 3.05
C TRP A 81 -9.75 -16.98 2.41
N GLY A 82 -8.50 -16.71 2.05
CA GLY A 82 -7.56 -17.72 1.57
C GLY A 82 -7.08 -18.64 2.70
N GLN A 83 -6.62 -19.84 2.33
CA GLN A 83 -5.97 -20.74 3.27
C GLN A 83 -4.63 -20.15 3.69
N CYS A 84 -4.36 -20.16 4.99
CA CYS A 84 -3.13 -19.65 5.58
C CYS A 84 -2.44 -20.67 6.49
N GLY A 85 -2.93 -21.90 6.55
CA GLY A 85 -2.30 -22.93 7.35
C GLY A 85 -2.98 -24.28 7.23
N GLY A 86 -2.32 -25.27 7.79
CA GLY A 86 -2.73 -26.67 7.83
C GLY A 86 -1.71 -27.47 8.63
N ASP A 87 -1.65 -28.78 8.39
CA ASP A 87 -0.78 -29.67 9.16
C ASP A 87 0.70 -29.31 8.96
N GLY A 88 1.33 -28.78 10.02
CA GLY A 88 2.75 -28.44 10.06
C GLY A 88 3.17 -27.16 9.35
N TRP A 89 2.25 -26.32 8.84
CA TRP A 89 2.62 -25.07 8.15
C TRP A 89 1.64 -23.92 8.40
N THR A 90 2.15 -22.69 8.29
CA THR A 90 1.38 -21.45 8.41
C THR A 90 1.99 -20.36 7.53
N LEU A 91 1.15 -19.54 6.90
CA LEU A 91 1.48 -18.39 6.07
C LEU A 91 1.02 -17.10 6.75
N LEU A 92 1.60 -15.98 6.32
CA LEU A 92 1.12 -14.65 6.70
C LEU A 92 -0.20 -14.34 5.98
N CYS A 93 -1.08 -13.61 6.66
CA CYS A 93 -2.29 -13.08 6.05
C CYS A 93 -2.08 -11.65 5.56
N LYS A 94 -2.83 -11.26 4.53
CA LYS A 94 -2.92 -9.87 4.09
C LYS A 94 -3.29 -8.96 5.27
N ALA A 95 -2.76 -7.74 5.28
CA ALA A 95 -3.06 -6.74 6.30
C ALA A 95 -4.56 -6.65 6.63
N GLY A 96 -4.89 -6.55 7.92
CA GLY A 96 -6.24 -6.58 8.45
C GLY A 96 -6.80 -7.97 8.72
N ASN A 97 -6.07 -9.03 8.39
CA ASN A 97 -6.53 -10.41 8.54
C ASN A 97 -5.63 -11.19 9.50
N LYS A 98 -6.24 -12.15 10.19
CA LYS A 98 -5.58 -13.08 11.09
C LYS A 98 -5.77 -14.50 10.59
N CYS A 99 -4.72 -15.31 10.66
CA CYS A 99 -4.83 -16.72 10.32
C CYS A 99 -5.58 -17.44 11.45
N GLU A 100 -6.83 -17.83 11.18
CA GLU A 100 -7.68 -18.52 12.13
C GLU A 100 -7.73 -20.01 11.81
N LYS A 101 -7.30 -20.85 12.76
CA LYS A 101 -7.39 -22.30 12.64
C LYS A 101 -8.85 -22.74 12.60
N LYS A 102 -9.25 -23.48 11.56
CA LYS A 102 -10.58 -24.08 11.44
C LYS A 102 -10.56 -25.56 11.79
N ASP A 103 -9.55 -26.28 11.31
CA ASP A 103 -9.24 -27.66 11.70
C ASP A 103 -7.72 -27.92 11.58
N ASP A 104 -7.29 -29.18 11.73
CA ASP A 104 -5.87 -29.55 11.68
C ASP A 104 -5.23 -29.37 10.30
N TRP A 105 -6.01 -29.41 9.23
CA TRP A 105 -5.55 -29.36 7.84
C TRP A 105 -5.85 -28.03 7.16
N TYR A 106 -6.72 -27.21 7.76
CA TYR A 106 -7.19 -25.95 7.20
C TYR A 106 -7.25 -24.83 8.24
N SER A 107 -6.50 -23.76 7.96
CA SER A 107 -6.62 -22.45 8.62
C SER A 107 -6.91 -21.39 7.56
N GLN A 108 -7.71 -20.38 7.90
CA GLN A 108 -8.18 -19.37 6.95
C GLN A 108 -7.85 -17.95 7.43
N CYS A 109 -7.41 -17.09 6.52
CA CYS A 109 -7.29 -15.67 6.80
C CYS A 109 -8.68 -15.05 6.93
N VAL A 110 -9.02 -14.55 8.12
CA VAL A 110 -10.27 -13.82 8.35
C VAL A 110 -9.96 -12.39 8.80
N PRO A 111 -10.77 -11.38 8.43
CA PRO A 111 -10.58 -10.03 8.94
C PRO A 111 -10.69 -10.00 10.46
N SER A 112 -9.78 -9.29 11.11
CA SER A 112 -9.72 -9.23 12.56
C SER A 112 -9.19 -7.86 13.03
N PRO A 113 -9.75 -7.28 14.10
CA PRO A 113 -9.15 -6.10 14.73
C PRO A 113 -7.80 -6.43 15.39
N ASP A 114 -7.56 -7.71 15.70
CA ASP A 114 -6.33 -8.23 16.32
C ASP A 114 -5.38 -8.86 15.29
N ALA A 115 -5.49 -8.44 14.02
CA ALA A 115 -4.57 -8.86 12.96
C ALA A 115 -3.14 -8.35 13.24
N ASP A 116 -2.13 -9.14 12.83
CA ASP A 116 -0.72 -8.81 13.07
C ASP A 116 -0.28 -7.52 12.36
N THR A 117 -0.91 -7.21 11.23
CA THR A 117 -0.68 -5.99 10.45
C THR A 117 -2.00 -5.27 10.23
N LYS A 118 -2.05 -3.97 10.52
CA LYS A 118 -3.23 -3.12 10.31
C LYS A 118 -3.38 -2.72 8.84
N VAL A 119 -4.60 -2.40 8.43
CA VAL A 119 -4.91 -1.98 7.05
C VAL A 119 -4.47 -0.53 6.83
N GLY A 120 -3.65 -0.31 5.80
CA GLY A 120 -3.22 1.02 5.38
C GLY A 120 -4.28 1.80 4.60
N GLU A 121 -3.96 3.04 4.22
CA GLU A 121 -4.88 3.95 3.52
C GLU A 121 -5.42 3.35 2.22
N TRP A 122 -6.72 3.53 1.97
CA TRP A 122 -7.51 2.96 0.87
C TRP A 122 -7.61 1.43 0.83
N GLY A 123 -6.97 0.74 1.77
CA GLY A 123 -7.12 -0.71 1.93
C GLY A 123 -8.50 -1.10 2.42
N GLN A 124 -9.02 -2.22 1.94
CA GLN A 124 -10.31 -2.76 2.39
C GLN A 124 -10.23 -3.16 3.87
N CYS A 125 -11.16 -2.65 4.67
CA CYS A 125 -11.25 -2.90 6.11
C CYS A 125 -12.59 -3.48 6.56
N ALA A 126 -13.59 -3.59 5.68
CA ALA A 126 -14.86 -4.21 6.05
C ALA A 126 -15.41 -5.17 4.99
N TRP A 127 -16.09 -6.19 5.52
CA TRP A 127 -16.86 -7.23 4.85
C TRP A 127 -18.17 -7.44 5.60
N GLN A 128 -19.11 -8.20 5.04
CA GLN A 128 -20.38 -8.50 5.73
C GLN A 128 -20.13 -9.22 7.08
N GLY A 129 -20.32 -8.50 8.19
CA GLY A 129 -20.13 -9.02 9.55
C GLY A 129 -18.68 -9.05 10.04
N TYR A 130 -17.72 -8.53 9.28
CA TYR A 130 -16.31 -8.50 9.66
C TYR A 130 -15.71 -7.11 9.45
N THR A 131 -14.83 -6.71 10.37
CA THR A 131 -14.13 -5.42 10.29
C THR A 131 -12.71 -5.58 10.79
N ALA A 132 -11.76 -5.16 9.97
CA ALA A 132 -10.35 -5.11 10.29
C ALA A 132 -9.96 -3.77 10.90
N ALA A 133 -8.90 -3.76 11.71
CA ALA A 133 -8.34 -2.52 12.23
C ALA A 133 -7.52 -1.79 11.15
N CYS A 134 -7.81 -0.50 10.97
CA CYS A 134 -6.96 0.42 10.21
C CYS A 134 -5.76 0.87 11.04
N GLU A 135 -4.71 1.39 10.40
CA GLU A 135 -3.62 2.09 11.06
C GLU A 135 -4.12 3.24 11.97
N ASP A 136 -3.32 3.65 12.96
CA ASP A 136 -3.81 4.45 14.10
C ASP A 136 -4.37 5.83 13.72
N ASN A 137 -3.89 6.43 12.63
CA ASN A 137 -4.37 7.71 12.09
C ASN A 137 -5.54 7.55 11.10
N LEU A 138 -5.99 6.31 10.85
CA LEU A 138 -7.04 5.98 9.91
C LEU A 138 -8.30 5.46 10.63
N LYS A 139 -9.44 5.54 9.95
CA LYS A 139 -10.70 4.92 10.36
C LYS A 139 -11.30 4.15 9.20
N CYS A 140 -12.00 3.06 9.52
CA CYS A 140 -12.74 2.30 8.53
C CYS A 140 -14.04 3.03 8.23
N VAL A 141 -14.27 3.40 6.97
CA VAL A 141 -15.53 3.97 6.50
C VAL A 141 -16.19 3.00 5.54
N TYR A 142 -17.52 3.03 5.51
CA TYR A 142 -18.33 2.23 4.59
C TYR A 142 -18.76 3.13 3.44
N SER A 143 -18.76 2.61 2.22
CA SER A 143 -19.46 3.27 1.12
C SER A 143 -20.97 3.06 1.26
N ASP A 144 -21.76 3.51 0.27
CA ASP A 144 -23.19 3.17 0.15
C ASP A 144 -23.48 1.67 0.24
N ASN A 145 -22.45 0.85 0.09
CA ASN A 145 -22.52 -0.58 0.23
C ASN A 145 -21.99 -1.04 1.60
N SER A 146 -22.89 -1.42 2.51
CA SER A 146 -22.57 -1.74 3.91
C SER A 146 -21.65 -2.95 4.13
N TRP A 147 -21.37 -3.74 3.09
CA TRP A 147 -20.41 -4.84 3.14
C TRP A 147 -19.03 -4.49 2.57
N PHE A 148 -18.83 -3.28 2.04
CA PHE A 148 -17.53 -2.82 1.55
C PHE A 148 -17.11 -1.56 2.28
N GLY A 149 -16.01 -1.66 3.03
CA GLY A 149 -15.41 -0.52 3.71
C GLY A 149 -13.91 -0.48 3.47
N PHE A 150 -13.34 0.72 3.57
CA PHE A 150 -11.92 0.96 3.37
C PHE A 150 -11.39 2.00 4.35
N CYS A 151 -10.09 1.95 4.61
CA CYS A 151 -9.45 2.85 5.56
C CYS A 151 -9.20 4.21 4.93
N VAL A 152 -9.65 5.27 5.59
CA VAL A 152 -9.35 6.66 5.22
C VAL A 152 -8.75 7.38 6.42
N LYS A 153 -8.09 8.52 6.19
CA LYS A 153 -7.62 9.37 7.29
C LYS A 153 -8.79 9.71 8.22
N LYS A 154 -8.55 9.70 9.53
CA LYS A 154 -9.53 10.19 10.53
C LYS A 154 -9.90 11.65 10.28
N GLN A 155 -8.92 12.44 9.87
CA GLN A 155 -9.06 13.83 9.48
C GLN A 155 -8.35 14.06 8.13
N ALA A 156 -9.09 14.56 7.15
CA ALA A 156 -8.56 14.95 5.86
C ALA A 156 -7.99 16.38 5.93
N ASP A 157 -6.83 16.57 5.29
CA ASP A 157 -6.16 17.87 5.21
C ASP A 157 -7.02 18.88 4.43
N ALA A 158 -6.74 20.18 4.59
CA ALA A 158 -7.37 21.21 3.78
C ALA A 158 -7.13 20.93 2.29
N TYR A 159 -8.20 21.05 1.50
CA TYR A 159 -8.30 20.65 0.09
C TYR A 159 -8.13 19.14 -0.19
N GLY A 160 -8.00 18.29 0.83
CA GLY A 160 -8.04 16.84 0.69
C GLY A 160 -9.46 16.32 0.45
N GLN A 161 -9.54 15.11 -0.12
CA GLN A 161 -10.81 14.41 -0.25
C GLN A 161 -11.35 14.03 1.13
N CYS A 162 -12.60 14.38 1.39
CA CYS A 162 -13.28 14.07 2.64
C CYS A 162 -14.55 13.24 2.47
N GLY A 163 -14.89 12.84 1.23
CA GLY A 163 -16.03 11.99 0.97
C GLY A 163 -16.29 11.76 -0.52
N GLY A 164 -17.43 11.12 -0.78
CA GLY A 164 -17.94 10.73 -2.10
C GLY A 164 -18.61 9.35 -2.04
N TYR A 165 -19.51 8.98 -2.94
CA TYR A 165 -20.15 7.65 -3.00
C TYR A 165 -20.56 7.07 -1.62
N GLY A 166 -21.22 7.90 -0.81
CA GLY A 166 -21.80 7.49 0.47
C GLY A 166 -20.87 7.48 1.68
N TRP A 167 -19.55 7.65 1.50
CA TRP A 167 -18.61 7.73 2.63
C TRP A 167 -18.21 9.18 2.90
N SER A 168 -17.82 9.44 4.15
CA SER A 168 -17.19 10.70 4.54
C SER A 168 -16.19 10.52 5.69
N THR A 169 -15.31 11.51 5.84
CA THR A 169 -14.41 11.66 6.97
C THR A 169 -14.40 13.10 7.49
N ASP A 170 -13.82 13.31 8.66
CA ASP A 170 -13.76 14.64 9.26
C ASP A 170 -12.69 15.47 8.54
N CYS A 171 -12.88 16.79 8.48
CA CYS A 171 -11.85 17.70 8.00
C CYS A 171 -10.98 18.19 9.15
N VAL A 172 -9.74 18.60 8.84
CA VAL A 172 -8.92 19.37 9.80
C VAL A 172 -9.65 20.64 10.23
N ALA A 173 -9.38 21.09 11.46
CA ALA A 173 -10.00 22.29 12.00
C ALA A 173 -9.81 23.50 11.08
N GLY A 174 -10.83 24.35 10.98
CA GLY A 174 -10.86 25.48 10.05
C GLY A 174 -11.20 25.07 8.61
N SER A 175 -11.74 23.87 8.38
CA SER A 175 -12.29 23.47 7.08
C SER A 175 -13.54 22.61 7.22
N VAL A 176 -14.40 22.65 6.20
CA VAL A 176 -15.68 21.92 6.14
C VAL A 176 -15.65 21.00 4.93
N CYS A 177 -16.21 19.80 5.07
CA CYS A 177 -16.34 18.87 3.96
C CYS A 177 -17.48 19.33 3.04
N GLU A 178 -17.13 19.88 1.88
CA GLU A 178 -18.08 20.39 0.89
C GLU A 178 -18.23 19.44 -0.29
N ASP A 179 -19.48 19.27 -0.75
CA ASP A 179 -19.83 18.49 -1.93
C ASP A 179 -19.32 19.19 -3.20
N GLN A 180 -18.41 18.55 -3.93
CA GLN A 180 -17.92 19.00 -5.24
C GLN A 180 -18.48 18.13 -6.39
N GLY A 181 -19.28 17.12 -6.05
CA GLY A 181 -19.83 16.11 -6.94
C GLY A 181 -19.99 14.77 -6.23
N GLU A 182 -20.79 13.88 -6.83
CA GLU A 182 -21.16 12.58 -6.24
C GLU A 182 -19.96 11.73 -5.79
N ALA A 183 -18.86 11.76 -6.55
CA ALA A 183 -17.67 10.95 -6.31
C ALA A 183 -16.63 11.59 -5.40
N TYR A 184 -16.73 12.90 -5.15
CA TYR A 184 -15.63 13.68 -4.59
C TYR A 184 -16.14 14.86 -3.76
N TYR A 185 -15.98 14.76 -2.46
CA TYR A 185 -16.19 15.86 -1.52
C TYR A 185 -14.82 16.33 -1.03
N GLN A 186 -14.68 17.63 -0.79
CA GLN A 186 -13.38 18.24 -0.48
C GLN A 186 -13.46 19.08 0.78
N CYS A 187 -12.41 19.01 1.62
CA CYS A 187 -12.29 19.94 2.75
C CYS A 187 -11.98 21.34 2.24
N ILE A 188 -12.90 22.28 2.40
CA ILE A 188 -12.74 23.67 1.99
C ILE A 188 -12.51 24.54 3.24
N PRO A 189 -11.48 25.41 3.28
CA PRO A 189 -11.26 26.30 4.41
C PRO A 189 -12.47 27.18 4.72
N SER A 190 -12.96 27.09 5.95
CA SER A 190 -14.13 27.83 6.43
C SER A 190 -14.11 27.97 7.95
N ASN A 191 -14.60 29.12 8.46
CA ASN A 191 -14.75 29.37 9.89
C ASN A 191 -15.82 28.50 10.56
N ASP A 192 -16.70 27.88 9.79
CA ASP A 192 -17.69 26.92 10.30
C ASP A 192 -17.03 25.58 10.66
N GLY A 193 -15.82 25.32 10.16
CA GLY A 193 -15.01 24.14 10.47
C GLY A 193 -14.30 24.18 11.82
N GLY A 194 -14.69 25.10 12.71
CA GLY A 194 -14.05 25.32 14.01
C GLY A 194 -12.79 26.17 13.93
N SER A 195 -12.06 26.22 15.05
CA SER A 195 -10.90 27.10 15.22
C SER A 195 -9.57 26.36 15.09
N VAL A 196 -8.65 26.96 14.34
CA VAL A 196 -7.33 26.40 14.06
C VAL A 196 -6.43 26.51 15.29
N GLN A 197 -5.85 25.38 15.71
CA GLN A 197 -4.96 25.32 16.87
C GLN A 197 -3.57 25.88 16.59
N GLU A 198 -2.79 26.14 17.65
CA GLU A 198 -1.41 26.64 17.54
C GLU A 198 -0.59 25.79 16.57
N TRP A 199 0.24 26.45 15.77
CA TRP A 199 1.08 25.88 14.72
C TRP A 199 0.35 25.25 13.52
N ASN A 200 -0.98 25.30 13.46
CA ASN A 200 -1.72 24.87 12.27
C ASN A 200 -1.95 26.04 11.30
N GLN A 201 -2.13 25.70 10.03
CA GLN A 201 -2.31 26.68 8.97
C GLN A 201 -3.68 27.35 9.09
N CYS A 202 -3.71 28.67 8.98
CA CYS A 202 -4.91 29.50 9.06
C CYS A 202 -5.16 30.33 7.80
N LYS A 203 -4.26 30.29 6.82
CA LYS A 203 -4.42 30.97 5.54
C LYS A 203 -3.93 30.09 4.38
N TRP A 204 -4.72 30.06 3.32
CA TRP A 204 -4.45 29.45 2.02
C TRP A 204 -4.86 30.41 0.92
N ILE A 205 -3.92 30.95 0.16
CA ILE A 205 -4.17 31.85 -0.99
C ILE A 205 -5.25 32.91 -0.64
N ASP A 206 -6.49 32.72 -1.07
CA ASP A 206 -7.63 33.62 -0.91
C ASP A 206 -8.48 33.36 0.34
N SER A 207 -8.24 32.26 1.04
CA SER A 207 -8.96 31.85 2.24
C SER A 207 -8.13 32.10 3.49
N GLN A 208 -8.76 32.69 4.52
CA GLN A 208 -8.20 32.81 5.86
C GLN A 208 -9.28 32.49 6.88
N VAL A 209 -8.92 31.70 7.89
CA VAL A 209 -9.82 31.21 8.94
C VAL A 209 -9.32 31.60 10.33
N ASN A 210 -10.21 31.52 11.31
CA ASN A 210 -9.96 31.94 12.68
C ASN A 210 -9.08 30.93 13.42
N CYS A 211 -8.13 31.47 14.18
CA CYS A 211 -7.39 30.70 15.15
C CYS A 211 -8.19 30.53 16.44
N ALA A 212 -7.81 29.55 17.27
CA ALA A 212 -8.38 29.37 18.60
C ALA A 212 -8.10 30.58 19.51
N ASP A 213 -8.84 30.67 20.61
CA ASP A 213 -8.74 31.80 21.55
C ASP A 213 -7.30 32.03 22.03
N GLY A 214 -6.85 33.29 22.01
CA GLY A 214 -5.48 33.67 22.38
C GLY A 214 -4.44 33.51 21.27
N LEU A 215 -4.84 33.06 20.07
CA LEU A 215 -3.97 32.92 18.90
C LEU A 215 -4.36 33.91 17.79
N GLN A 216 -3.37 34.35 17.02
CA GLN A 216 -3.55 35.14 15.80
C GLN A 216 -3.02 34.39 14.59
N CYS A 217 -3.59 34.66 13.42
CA CYS A 217 -3.06 34.15 12.16
C CYS A 217 -1.86 35.02 11.74
N ALA A 218 -0.64 34.53 11.99
CA ALA A 218 0.55 35.14 11.40
C ALA A 218 0.54 34.85 9.90
N VAL A 219 0.33 35.88 9.08
CA VAL A 219 0.38 35.77 7.61
C VAL A 219 1.82 35.96 7.17
N LEU A 220 2.48 34.87 6.77
CA LEU A 220 3.89 34.92 6.36
C LEU A 220 4.00 35.41 4.91
N ASN A 221 3.07 34.98 4.05
CA ASN A 221 3.02 35.35 2.64
C ASN A 221 1.59 35.22 2.09
N ASP A 222 1.42 35.46 0.79
CA ASP A 222 0.11 35.49 0.14
C ASP A 222 -0.63 34.14 0.18
N TRP A 223 0.09 33.01 0.30
CA TRP A 223 -0.48 31.68 0.25
C TRP A 223 -0.50 30.95 1.60
N TYR A 224 0.24 31.44 2.60
CA TYR A 224 0.45 30.75 3.87
C TYR A 224 0.37 31.69 5.07
N GLY A 225 -0.35 31.22 6.08
CA GLY A 225 -0.32 31.78 7.42
C GLY A 225 -0.53 30.69 8.46
N GLN A 226 0.00 30.90 9.66
CA GLN A 226 0.00 29.92 10.74
C GLN A 226 -0.52 30.55 12.03
N CYS A 227 -1.32 29.81 12.79
CA CYS A 227 -1.79 30.25 14.09
C CYS A 227 -0.64 30.26 15.09
N VAL A 228 -0.36 31.44 15.65
CA VAL A 228 0.68 31.66 16.67
C VAL A 228 0.08 32.40 17.85
N LYS A 229 0.74 32.34 19.01
CA LYS A 229 0.30 33.09 20.20
C LYS A 229 0.20 34.60 19.92
N MET A 230 -0.89 35.22 20.36
CA MET A 230 -0.98 36.67 20.42
C MET A 230 -0.01 37.26 21.45
N VAL A 231 0.15 36.56 22.59
CA VAL A 231 1.04 36.91 23.70
C VAL A 231 1.96 35.71 23.97
N ALA A 232 3.25 35.88 23.70
CA ALA A 232 4.25 34.81 23.86
C ALA A 232 4.92 34.86 25.26
N ASP A 233 5.26 33.68 25.76
CA ASP A 233 6.01 33.51 27.01
C ASP A 233 7.49 33.93 26.83
N ALA A 234 8.23 34.03 27.94
CA ALA A 234 9.68 34.26 27.90
C ALA A 234 10.36 33.27 26.94
N TRP A 235 11.24 33.78 26.07
CA TRP A 235 11.92 33.06 24.99
C TRP A 235 11.03 32.56 23.85
N GLY A 236 9.71 32.79 23.89
CA GLY A 236 8.78 32.50 22.79
C GLY A 236 8.90 33.47 21.62
N GLN A 237 8.39 33.05 20.45
CA GLN A 237 8.32 33.91 19.27
C GLN A 237 7.22 34.95 19.41
N CYS A 238 7.55 36.22 19.21
CA CYS A 238 6.64 37.36 19.35
C CYS A 238 6.53 38.21 18.09
N GLY A 239 7.16 37.79 16.99
CA GLY A 239 7.06 38.47 15.71
C GLY A 239 7.89 37.81 14.63
N GLY A 240 7.74 38.31 13.41
CA GLY A 240 8.45 37.83 12.23
C GLY A 240 8.01 38.58 10.98
N THR A 241 8.20 37.95 9.82
CA THR A 241 7.84 38.54 8.53
C THR A 241 6.34 38.83 8.48
N ASN A 242 5.98 40.10 8.32
CA ASN A 242 4.59 40.57 8.15
C ASN A 242 3.64 40.34 9.34
N TRP A 243 4.14 40.05 10.54
CA TRP A 243 3.30 39.94 11.74
C TRP A 243 4.04 40.32 13.02
N SER A 244 3.27 40.74 14.03
CA SER A 244 3.78 41.10 15.36
C SER A 244 2.82 40.65 16.45
N GLY A 245 3.35 40.20 17.58
CA GLY A 245 2.64 39.86 18.80
C GLY A 245 3.19 40.61 20.02
N ALA A 246 2.70 40.24 21.19
CA ALA A 246 3.15 40.77 22.48
C ALA A 246 3.92 39.71 23.28
N CYS A 247 4.57 40.15 24.36
CA CYS A 247 5.21 39.27 25.34
C CYS A 247 4.46 39.34 26.67
N THR A 248 4.54 38.28 27.46
CA THR A 248 4.09 38.30 28.86
C THR A 248 4.90 39.33 29.67
N ASP A 249 4.27 39.87 30.73
CA ASP A 249 4.84 40.91 31.58
C ASP A 249 6.28 40.60 32.03
N GLY A 250 7.14 41.61 32.02
CA GLY A 250 8.57 41.46 32.37
C GLY A 250 9.48 41.02 31.22
N ASN A 251 8.95 40.89 30.00
CA ASN A 251 9.72 40.57 28.80
C ASN A 251 9.52 41.62 27.70
N THR A 252 10.53 41.79 26.85
CA THR A 252 10.49 42.66 25.67
C THR A 252 10.65 41.83 24.39
N CYS A 253 9.83 42.12 23.37
CA CYS A 253 9.96 41.49 22.07
C CYS A 253 11.16 42.08 21.32
N VAL A 254 12.21 41.27 21.12
CA VAL A 254 13.46 41.71 20.48
C VAL A 254 13.63 41.01 19.13
N LYS A 255 13.77 41.79 18.07
CA LYS A 255 14.07 41.29 16.71
C LYS A 255 15.41 40.54 16.70
N ARG A 256 15.43 39.35 16.10
CA ARG A 256 16.66 38.58 15.84
C ARG A 256 17.01 38.63 14.36
N ASP A 257 16.02 38.40 13.52
CA ASP A 257 16.09 38.51 12.07
C ASP A 257 14.71 38.95 11.51
N ASP A 258 14.57 38.98 10.19
CA ASP A 258 13.33 39.43 9.54
C ASP A 258 12.15 38.48 9.79
N SER A 259 12.41 37.18 9.94
CA SER A 259 11.42 36.14 10.17
C SER A 259 11.16 35.82 11.64
N TYR A 260 12.02 36.27 12.55
CA TYR A 260 12.00 35.87 13.95
C TYR A 260 12.31 37.02 14.91
N SER A 261 11.36 37.28 15.80
CA SER A 261 11.51 38.11 17.00
C SER A 261 11.16 37.27 18.24
N GLN A 262 11.88 37.49 19.33
CA GLN A 262 11.78 36.67 20.53
C GLN A 262 11.56 37.51 21.79
N CYS A 263 10.71 37.04 22.70
CA CYS A 263 10.56 37.63 24.03
C CYS A 263 11.82 37.40 24.87
N VAL A 264 12.45 38.47 25.35
CA VAL A 264 13.63 38.42 26.22
C VAL A 264 13.27 39.06 27.56
N PRO A 265 13.61 38.42 28.70
CA PRO A 265 13.46 39.06 30.01
C PRO A 265 14.16 40.42 30.06
N ASN A 266 13.49 41.39 30.69
CA ASN A 266 13.99 42.75 30.87
C ASN A 266 15.22 42.82 31.78
#